data_AF-A0A724NUE9-F1
#
_entry.id   AF-A0A724NUE9-F1
#
_cell.length_a   1.000
_cell.length_b   1.000
_cell.length_c   1.000
_cell.angle_alpha   90.00
_cell.angle_beta   90.00
_cell.angle_gamma   90.00
#
_symmetry.space_group_name_H-M   'P 1'
#
loop_
_entity.id
_entity.type
_entity.pdbx_description
1 polymer ?
#
loop_
_entity_poly.entity_id
_entity_poly.type
_entity_poly.pdbx_seq_one_letter_code
_entity_poly.pdbx_strand_id
1 'polypeptide(L)'
;VTCQYNTFSLDGAAQEMNSVSQQSTRCKDPVMHYVLSWPDYEKPNDDQVFDSVKFTLASMGMSDHQYVAAIHRDTDNLHVHVAVNRINPQTYKAASSSFTKDTLHQACRLLELKNGWSHSNGAYVVNDRQQIVRNPHSKKERGNWRSLDRINKMENKEGVETLYRYIVGDEQVGGSRQNLIHVSAGLREAKSWDDVHKTFADIGLRVEKAQGKKGYVITHEHQNQKTAVKASLVFNKAQYTLKSMEERFGEYQPSHIEPAKVSVFKTAYTPGAYRRDANKRLQRKIERAEERMLLKGRYRAYRNNLPIYSPDKDRIADEYRKIAQHTRLVKNNVRHSVSDPHTRKLMYNLAEFKRLQAVANLRLSLREERNGFRAANPRLSYREWVEQEALKGDKAALSQMRGFAYSSRKKEKYKQQLVEQIGFNRTFNAITSHDRDDVAVMASARHGVKPRLLKDGTVIFERDGKPVAADRGHIVLTESNGIDKEKTADLAIALTIAGKAKSVRVDGDGEFKELCCNRIVDAAVNHNHPVAQGITFTDAAQQAYAQNEKHRLIREQNNSKNEMQFRSESDDKFNPK
;
A
#
# COMPACT_ATOMS: atom_id res chain seq x y z
N VAL A 1 -0.82 25.82 7.86
CA VAL A 1 -0.12 25.58 6.57
C VAL A 1 0.75 26.80 6.34
N THR A 2 2.07 26.63 6.19
CA THR A 2 2.97 27.74 5.85
C THR A 2 2.91 27.95 4.35
N CYS A 3 2.77 29.20 3.88
CA CYS A 3 2.67 29.52 2.46
C CYS A 3 3.74 30.54 2.04
N GLN A 4 4.19 30.44 0.80
CA GLN A 4 5.01 31.44 0.11
C GLN A 4 4.36 31.75 -1.25
N TYR A 5 4.32 33.02 -1.61
CA TYR A 5 3.75 33.48 -2.87
C TYR A 5 4.44 34.78 -3.29
N ASN A 6 4.36 35.11 -4.58
CA ASN A 6 4.81 36.39 -5.13
C ASN A 6 3.67 37.22 -5.75
N THR A 7 2.42 36.83 -5.48
CA THR A 7 1.21 37.62 -5.75
C THR A 7 1.03 38.72 -4.71
N PHE A 8 0.18 39.72 -4.97
CA PHE A 8 -0.07 40.85 -4.06
C PHE A 8 -0.60 40.40 -2.70
N SER A 9 -1.42 39.34 -2.68
CA SER A 9 -1.91 38.70 -1.46
C SER A 9 -2.22 37.22 -1.73
N LEU A 10 -2.32 36.44 -0.65
CA LEU A 10 -2.75 35.05 -0.76
C LEU A 10 -4.23 34.95 -1.17
N ASP A 11 -5.11 35.73 -0.56
CA ASP A 11 -6.56 35.70 -0.80
C ASP A 11 -6.91 36.15 -2.24
N GLY A 12 -6.17 37.12 -2.77
CA GLY A 12 -6.33 37.62 -4.14
C GLY A 12 -5.56 36.83 -5.21
N ALA A 13 -4.70 35.87 -4.83
CA ALA A 13 -3.78 35.21 -5.75
C ALA A 13 -4.48 34.55 -6.94
N ALA A 14 -5.62 33.89 -6.70
CA ALA A 14 -6.37 33.23 -7.77
C ALA A 14 -6.93 34.23 -8.79
N GLN A 15 -7.44 35.37 -8.33
CA GLN A 15 -7.96 36.41 -9.21
C GLN A 15 -6.85 37.09 -10.00
N GLU A 16 -5.72 37.39 -9.34
CA GLU A 16 -4.54 38.01 -9.96
C GLU A 16 -3.88 37.10 -11.01
N MET A 17 -3.71 35.81 -10.71
CA MET A 17 -3.16 34.85 -11.67
C MET A 17 -4.11 34.65 -12.85
N ASN A 18 -5.43 34.64 -12.60
CA ASN A 18 -6.44 34.53 -13.65
C ASN A 18 -6.41 35.74 -14.60
N SER A 19 -6.32 36.97 -14.08
CA SER A 19 -6.29 38.17 -14.92
C SER A 19 -5.06 38.22 -15.84
N VAL A 20 -3.90 37.79 -15.36
CA VAL A 20 -2.69 37.65 -16.19
C VAL A 20 -2.86 36.53 -17.22
N SER A 21 -3.47 35.40 -16.85
CA SER A 21 -3.67 34.29 -17.77
C SER A 21 -4.57 34.67 -18.97
N GLN A 22 -5.57 35.54 -18.75
CA GLN A 22 -6.48 36.03 -19.78
C GLN A 22 -5.78 36.89 -20.85
N GLN A 23 -4.59 37.42 -20.56
CA GLN A 23 -3.80 38.16 -21.55
C GLN A 23 -3.20 37.25 -22.64
N SER A 24 -3.28 35.92 -22.48
CA SER A 24 -2.74 34.94 -23.43
C SER A 24 -3.79 33.93 -23.89
N THR A 25 -4.60 34.29 -24.89
CA THR A 25 -5.68 33.45 -25.45
C THR A 25 -5.19 32.15 -26.11
N ARG A 26 -3.89 32.02 -26.38
CA ARG A 26 -3.27 30.83 -27.00
C ARG A 26 -3.00 29.69 -26.02
N CYS A 27 -2.95 29.98 -24.71
CA CYS A 27 -2.68 28.97 -23.69
C CYS A 27 -3.98 28.45 -23.09
N LYS A 28 -4.36 27.20 -23.41
CA LYS A 28 -5.60 26.60 -22.88
C LYS A 28 -5.50 26.22 -21.40
N ASP A 29 -4.31 25.82 -20.96
CA ASP A 29 -4.03 25.36 -19.59
C ASP A 29 -2.90 26.21 -18.97
N PRO A 30 -3.23 27.41 -18.45
CA PRO A 30 -2.25 28.35 -17.91
C PRO A 30 -1.76 27.96 -16.52
N VAL A 31 -2.53 27.17 -15.75
CA VAL A 31 -2.13 26.74 -14.41
C VAL A 31 -1.33 25.45 -14.48
N MET A 32 -0.12 25.45 -13.91
CA MET A 32 0.64 24.25 -13.65
C MET A 32 0.66 23.96 -12.15
N HIS A 33 0.38 22.72 -11.79
CA HIS A 33 0.46 22.24 -10.41
C HIS A 33 1.45 21.09 -10.31
N TYR A 34 2.35 21.18 -9.34
CA TYR A 34 3.25 20.09 -9.00
C TYR A 34 3.52 20.03 -7.50
N VAL A 35 4.08 18.92 -7.05
CA VAL A 35 4.37 18.66 -5.65
C VAL A 35 5.84 18.26 -5.52
N LEU A 36 6.54 18.88 -4.58
CA LEU A 36 7.82 18.37 -4.08
C LEU A 36 7.54 17.66 -2.75
N SER A 37 8.10 16.47 -2.58
CA SER A 37 7.87 15.66 -1.39
C SER A 37 9.19 15.03 -0.94
N TRP A 38 9.39 15.00 0.36
CA TRP A 38 10.56 14.44 1.00
C TRP A 38 10.20 13.13 1.71
N PRO A 39 11.10 12.14 1.75
CA PRO A 39 10.89 10.94 2.56
C PRO A 39 10.61 11.28 4.03
N ASP A 40 9.84 10.42 4.71
CA ASP A 40 9.50 10.51 6.14
C ASP A 40 10.68 10.82 7.10
N TYR A 41 11.87 10.37 6.76
CA TYR A 41 13.10 10.60 7.54
C TYR A 41 13.84 11.91 7.19
N GLU A 42 13.48 12.59 6.12
CA GLU A 42 14.12 13.83 5.65
C GLU A 42 13.20 15.00 6.01
N LYS A 43 13.65 15.89 6.91
CA LYS A 43 12.82 16.96 7.48
C LYS A 43 13.42 18.33 7.17
N PRO A 44 13.34 18.82 5.91
CA PRO A 44 13.80 20.16 5.60
C PRO A 44 13.00 21.21 6.37
N ASN A 45 13.67 22.31 6.72
CA ASN A 45 12.99 23.49 7.28
C ASN A 45 12.22 24.25 6.18
N ASP A 46 11.38 25.21 6.58
CA ASP A 46 10.54 25.95 5.63
C ASP A 46 11.37 26.70 4.56
N ASP A 47 12.53 27.24 4.91
CA ASP A 47 13.42 27.95 3.98
C ASP A 47 13.99 27.01 2.92
N GLN A 48 14.47 25.83 3.30
CA GLN A 48 14.96 24.80 2.37
C GLN A 48 13.87 24.31 1.41
N VAL A 49 12.63 24.20 1.89
CA VAL A 49 11.47 23.81 1.08
C VAL A 49 11.18 24.90 0.05
N PHE A 50 11.13 26.17 0.46
CA PHE A 50 10.87 27.29 -0.43
C PHE A 50 12.01 27.57 -1.42
N ASP A 51 13.26 27.38 -1.01
CA ASP A 51 14.41 27.40 -1.91
C ASP A 51 14.32 26.32 -2.98
N SER A 52 13.81 25.13 -2.62
CA SER A 52 13.54 24.05 -3.57
C SER A 52 12.43 24.41 -4.56
N VAL A 53 11.38 25.11 -4.09
CA VAL A 53 10.32 25.65 -4.96
C VAL A 53 10.91 26.64 -5.96
N LYS A 54 11.65 27.66 -5.50
CA LYS A 54 12.27 28.66 -6.37
C LYS A 54 13.25 28.01 -7.38
N PHE A 55 14.07 27.07 -6.93
CA PHE A 55 15.01 26.36 -7.79
C PHE A 55 14.30 25.55 -8.90
N THR A 56 13.19 24.87 -8.56
CA THR A 56 12.41 24.11 -9.54
C THR A 56 11.68 25.00 -10.53
N LEU A 57 11.12 26.14 -10.08
CA LEU A 57 10.56 27.17 -10.95
C LEU A 57 11.61 27.71 -11.93
N ALA A 58 12.79 28.08 -11.43
CA ALA A 58 13.89 28.55 -12.25
C ALA A 58 14.38 27.51 -13.27
N SER A 59 14.49 26.25 -12.86
CA SER A 59 14.88 25.14 -13.74
C SER A 59 13.91 24.94 -14.90
N MET A 60 12.63 25.30 -14.70
CA MET A 60 11.59 25.25 -15.74
C MET A 60 11.46 26.56 -16.53
N GLY A 61 12.31 27.57 -16.28
CA GLY A 61 12.25 28.88 -16.92
C GLY A 61 11.11 29.76 -16.43
N MET A 62 10.64 29.55 -15.19
CA MET A 62 9.49 30.23 -14.59
C MET A 62 9.86 31.07 -13.35
N SER A 63 11.08 31.61 -13.28
CA SER A 63 11.55 32.43 -12.14
C SER A 63 10.67 33.66 -11.88
N ASP A 64 10.22 34.32 -12.95
CA ASP A 64 9.45 35.57 -12.89
C ASP A 64 7.93 35.35 -13.01
N HIS A 65 7.47 34.11 -12.86
CA HIS A 65 6.06 33.75 -12.97
C HIS A 65 5.37 33.83 -11.61
N GLN A 66 4.07 34.14 -11.63
CA GLN A 66 3.26 34.16 -10.42
C GLN A 66 3.09 32.74 -9.88
N TYR A 67 3.28 32.54 -8.58
CA TYR A 67 3.07 31.25 -7.93
C TYR A 67 2.55 31.38 -6.50
N VAL A 68 1.96 30.29 -6.03
CA VAL A 68 1.62 30.04 -4.63
C VAL A 68 2.14 28.66 -4.24
N ALA A 69 2.87 28.58 -3.14
CA ALA A 69 3.42 27.35 -2.57
C ALA A 69 2.91 27.15 -1.14
N ALA A 70 2.44 25.95 -0.80
CA ALA A 70 1.85 25.64 0.50
C ALA A 70 2.43 24.34 1.08
N ILE A 71 3.03 24.42 2.27
CA ILE A 71 3.69 23.30 2.94
C ILE A 71 2.70 22.52 3.80
N HIS A 72 2.59 21.22 3.51
CA HIS A 72 1.74 20.26 4.18
C HIS A 72 2.57 19.27 5.00
N ARG A 73 2.11 19.03 6.23
CA ARG A 73 2.74 18.16 7.25
C ARG A 73 1.73 17.21 7.91
N ASP A 74 0.54 17.13 7.32
CA ASP A 74 -0.65 16.41 7.79
C ASP A 74 -0.79 15.01 7.19
N THR A 75 0.18 14.57 6.37
CA THR A 75 0.29 13.23 5.80
C THR A 75 1.65 12.59 6.13
N ASP A 76 1.89 11.36 5.65
CA ASP A 76 3.08 10.56 5.99
C ASP A 76 4.41 11.24 5.62
N ASN A 77 4.44 12.06 4.56
CA ASN A 77 5.63 12.73 4.06
C ASN A 77 5.43 14.24 4.04
N LEU A 78 6.46 15.00 4.42
CA LEU A 78 6.47 16.44 4.19
C LEU A 78 6.38 16.70 2.68
N HIS A 79 5.47 17.59 2.28
CA HIS A 79 5.31 17.95 0.88
C HIS A 79 4.86 19.41 0.73
N VAL A 80 5.23 20.03 -0.39
CA VAL A 80 4.80 21.37 -0.76
C VAL A 80 4.02 21.28 -2.06
N HIS A 81 2.80 21.80 -2.06
CA HIS A 81 2.03 22.02 -3.27
C HIS A 81 2.47 23.34 -3.89
N VAL A 82 2.77 23.33 -5.20
CA VAL A 82 3.13 24.53 -5.95
C VAL A 82 2.13 24.70 -7.08
N ALA A 83 1.41 25.81 -7.08
CA ALA A 83 0.58 26.26 -8.19
C ALA A 83 1.28 27.47 -8.84
N VAL A 84 1.60 27.38 -10.13
CA VAL A 84 2.27 28.44 -10.88
C VAL A 84 1.45 28.81 -12.12
N ASN A 85 1.39 30.10 -12.42
CA ASN A 85 0.86 30.63 -13.67
C ASN A 85 1.93 30.51 -14.74
N ARG A 86 1.70 29.67 -15.76
CA ARG A 86 2.61 29.51 -16.89
C ARG A 86 2.66 30.76 -17.77
N ILE A 87 1.74 31.69 -17.65
CA ILE A 87 1.81 32.98 -18.35
C ILE A 87 2.69 33.93 -17.56
N ASN A 88 3.74 34.42 -18.22
CA ASN A 88 4.62 35.41 -17.61
C ASN A 88 3.85 36.75 -17.47
N PRO A 89 3.84 37.37 -16.28
CA PRO A 89 3.06 38.58 -16.02
C PRO A 89 3.54 39.83 -16.77
N GLN A 90 4.78 39.84 -17.27
CA GLN A 90 5.33 40.99 -18.02
C GLN A 90 5.22 40.79 -19.53
N THR A 91 5.52 39.57 -20.01
CA THR A 91 5.58 39.29 -21.47
C THR A 91 4.33 38.66 -22.04
N TYR A 92 3.43 38.17 -21.18
CA TYR A 92 2.22 37.41 -21.53
C TYR A 92 2.47 36.16 -22.39
N LYS A 93 3.72 35.70 -22.43
CA LYS A 93 4.13 34.46 -23.09
C LYS A 93 3.98 33.28 -22.14
N ALA A 94 3.53 32.15 -22.69
CA ALA A 94 3.39 30.91 -21.95
C ALA A 94 4.73 30.16 -21.86
N ALA A 95 5.10 29.73 -20.66
CA ALA A 95 6.21 28.82 -20.43
C ALA A 95 5.92 27.45 -21.06
N SER A 96 6.96 26.81 -21.60
CA SER A 96 6.85 25.48 -22.22
C SER A 96 6.41 24.42 -21.20
N SER A 97 5.45 23.58 -21.57
CA SER A 97 5.07 22.39 -20.80
C SER A 97 5.79 21.13 -21.26
N SER A 98 6.70 21.26 -22.23
CA SER A 98 7.47 20.13 -22.74
C SER A 98 8.55 19.74 -21.74
N PHE A 99 8.70 18.43 -21.52
CA PHE A 99 9.75 17.85 -20.66
C PHE A 99 9.76 18.31 -19.19
N THR A 100 8.74 19.03 -18.72
CA THR A 100 8.63 19.53 -17.33
C THR A 100 8.89 18.44 -16.28
N LYS A 101 8.41 17.22 -16.52
CA LYS A 101 8.68 16.07 -15.65
C LYS A 101 10.16 15.71 -15.60
N ASP A 102 10.83 15.69 -16.73
CA ASP A 102 12.25 15.34 -16.81
C ASP A 102 13.09 16.45 -16.16
N THR A 103 12.76 17.72 -16.43
CA THR A 103 13.36 18.90 -15.78
C THR A 103 13.21 18.87 -14.27
N LEU A 104 12.00 18.61 -13.74
CA LEU A 104 11.76 18.51 -12.30
C LEU A 104 12.57 17.37 -11.67
N HIS A 105 12.63 16.21 -12.33
CA HIS A 105 13.40 15.08 -11.81
C HIS A 105 14.91 15.35 -11.78
N GLN A 106 15.46 16.05 -12.78
CA GLN A 106 16.84 16.51 -12.77
C GLN A 106 17.08 17.55 -11.67
N ALA A 107 16.17 18.52 -11.52
CA ALA A 107 16.24 19.53 -10.48
C ALA A 107 16.22 18.91 -9.08
N CYS A 108 15.41 17.88 -8.85
CA CYS A 108 15.43 17.13 -7.60
C CYS A 108 16.79 16.47 -7.32
N ARG A 109 17.47 15.90 -8.34
CA ARG A 109 18.83 15.36 -8.14
C ARG A 109 19.82 16.45 -7.75
N LEU A 110 19.75 17.61 -8.40
CA LEU A 110 20.60 18.75 -8.06
C LEU A 110 20.34 19.25 -6.64
N LEU A 111 19.08 19.32 -6.22
CA LEU A 111 18.69 19.70 -4.85
C LEU A 111 19.14 18.67 -3.82
N GLU A 112 19.04 17.39 -4.12
CA GLU A 112 19.55 16.32 -3.25
C GLU A 112 21.06 16.45 -3.06
N LEU A 113 21.81 16.64 -4.15
CA LEU A 113 23.26 16.87 -4.10
C LEU A 113 23.62 18.15 -3.32
N LYS A 114 22.90 19.25 -3.58
CA LYS A 114 23.13 20.55 -2.92
C LYS A 114 22.94 20.46 -1.40
N ASN A 115 21.93 19.73 -0.93
CA ASN A 115 21.54 19.70 0.48
C ASN A 115 22.01 18.43 1.22
N GLY A 116 22.71 17.52 0.55
CA GLY A 116 23.12 16.24 1.12
C GLY A 116 21.95 15.30 1.43
N TRP A 117 20.85 15.39 0.68
CA TRP A 117 19.66 14.56 0.89
C TRP A 117 19.75 13.20 0.21
N SER A 118 18.93 12.26 0.68
CA SER A 118 18.87 10.91 0.10
C SER A 118 18.30 10.91 -1.31
N HIS A 119 18.91 10.12 -2.20
CA HIS A 119 18.43 9.96 -3.57
C HIS A 119 17.12 9.18 -3.65
N SER A 120 16.04 9.85 -4.04
CA SER A 120 14.72 9.22 -4.24
C SER A 120 14.59 8.55 -5.62
N ASN A 121 13.64 7.63 -5.82
CA ASN A 121 13.47 6.98 -7.13
C ASN A 121 12.96 7.95 -8.20
N GLY A 122 13.56 7.95 -9.40
CA GLY A 122 13.16 8.85 -10.48
C GLY A 122 13.61 8.42 -11.88
N ALA A 123 13.11 9.15 -12.89
CA ALA A 123 13.58 9.09 -14.28
C ALA A 123 15.07 9.45 -14.46
N TYR A 124 15.66 10.15 -13.49
CA TYR A 124 17.09 10.47 -13.43
C TYR A 124 17.66 9.97 -12.10
N VAL A 125 18.92 9.55 -12.13
CA VAL A 125 19.70 9.05 -10.98
C VAL A 125 21.07 9.70 -10.98
N VAL A 126 21.71 9.76 -9.82
CA VAL A 126 23.13 10.15 -9.71
C VAL A 126 23.96 8.88 -9.84
N ASN A 127 24.92 8.85 -10.76
CA ASN A 127 25.85 7.72 -10.92
C ASN A 127 27.01 7.82 -9.92
N ASP A 128 27.88 6.80 -9.90
CA ASP A 128 29.05 6.75 -9.01
C ASP A 128 30.04 7.92 -9.21
N ARG A 129 29.96 8.61 -10.37
CA ARG A 129 30.77 9.80 -10.71
C ARG A 129 30.08 11.12 -10.33
N GLN A 130 29.02 11.09 -9.50
CA GLN A 130 28.26 12.27 -9.09
C GLN A 130 27.60 13.02 -10.27
N GLN A 131 27.35 12.32 -11.39
CA GLN A 131 26.69 12.90 -12.56
C GLN A 131 25.22 12.48 -12.61
N ILE A 132 24.35 13.42 -12.98
CA ILE A 132 22.92 13.18 -13.16
C ILE A 132 22.70 12.55 -14.53
N VAL A 133 22.40 11.25 -14.54
CA VAL A 133 22.14 10.49 -15.75
C VAL A 133 20.70 9.99 -15.78
N ARG A 134 20.18 9.74 -16.98
CA ARG A 134 18.87 9.12 -17.12
C ARG A 134 18.92 7.70 -16.57
N ASN A 135 17.92 7.32 -15.79
CA ASN A 135 17.92 6.03 -15.11
C ASN A 135 17.90 4.86 -16.12
N PRO A 136 18.97 4.04 -16.21
CA PRO A 136 19.06 2.93 -17.16
C PRO A 136 18.09 1.79 -16.81
N HIS A 137 17.69 1.68 -15.55
CA HIS A 137 16.66 0.74 -15.10
C HIS A 137 15.24 1.31 -15.19
N SER A 138 15.06 2.51 -15.74
CA SER A 138 13.72 2.99 -16.03
C SER A 138 13.09 2.02 -17.04
N LYS A 139 12.02 1.33 -16.63
CA LYS A 139 11.32 0.31 -17.44
C LYS A 139 10.85 0.81 -18.81
N LYS A 140 11.02 2.10 -19.12
CA LYS A 140 10.67 2.79 -20.36
C LYS A 140 11.51 2.37 -21.58
N GLU A 141 12.68 1.74 -21.42
CA GLU A 141 13.57 1.45 -22.56
C GLU A 141 13.37 0.07 -23.23
N ARG A 142 12.47 -0.78 -22.73
CA ARG A 142 12.00 -1.92 -23.54
C ARG A 142 10.87 -1.42 -24.44
N GLY A 143 11.08 -1.42 -25.76
CA GLY A 143 10.20 -0.82 -26.78
C GLY A 143 8.69 -1.19 -26.77
N ASN A 144 8.27 -2.13 -25.91
CA ASN A 144 6.88 -2.52 -25.72
C ASN A 144 6.35 -2.35 -24.28
N TRP A 145 7.10 -1.71 -23.37
CA TRP A 145 6.73 -1.58 -21.95
C TRP A 145 5.34 -0.97 -21.74
N ARG A 146 4.97 0.07 -22.49
CA ARG A 146 3.63 0.70 -22.37
C ARG A 146 2.51 -0.26 -22.75
N SER A 147 2.73 -1.11 -23.75
CA SER A 147 1.77 -2.13 -24.19
C SER A 147 1.67 -3.27 -23.16
N LEU A 148 2.80 -3.70 -22.59
CA LEU A 148 2.84 -4.73 -21.55
C LEU A 148 2.24 -4.24 -20.22
N ASP A 149 2.52 -3.00 -19.81
CA ASP A 149 1.88 -2.36 -18.65
C ASP A 149 0.37 -2.23 -18.84
N ARG A 150 -0.09 -1.89 -20.06
CA ARG A 150 -1.52 -1.86 -20.39
C ARG A 150 -2.15 -3.25 -20.30
N ILE A 151 -1.52 -4.29 -20.85
CA ILE A 151 -1.99 -5.68 -20.75
C ILE A 151 -2.08 -6.09 -19.28
N ASN A 152 -1.01 -5.90 -18.51
CA ASN A 152 -1.01 -6.23 -17.09
C ASN A 152 -2.10 -5.47 -16.32
N LYS A 153 -2.36 -4.21 -16.66
CA LYS A 153 -3.46 -3.43 -16.03
C LYS A 153 -4.84 -3.97 -16.41
N MET A 154 -5.06 -4.36 -17.66
CA MET A 154 -6.33 -4.96 -18.10
C MET A 154 -6.53 -6.32 -17.43
N GLU A 155 -5.54 -7.21 -17.49
CA GLU A 155 -5.56 -8.53 -16.83
C GLU A 155 -5.82 -8.40 -15.32
N ASN A 156 -5.20 -7.42 -14.65
CA ASN A 156 -5.41 -7.19 -13.22
C ASN A 156 -6.77 -6.54 -12.90
N LYS A 157 -7.38 -5.83 -13.84
CA LYS A 157 -8.69 -5.19 -13.66
C LYS A 157 -9.83 -6.18 -13.89
N GLU A 158 -9.73 -6.98 -14.94
CA GLU A 158 -10.80 -7.87 -15.41
C GLU A 158 -10.64 -9.31 -14.91
N GLY A 159 -9.43 -9.70 -14.49
CA GLY A 159 -9.16 -11.06 -14.00
C GLY A 159 -9.08 -12.12 -15.11
N VAL A 160 -9.19 -11.70 -16.37
CA VAL A 160 -9.20 -12.54 -17.56
C VAL A 160 -7.78 -12.70 -18.13
N GLU A 161 -7.45 -13.90 -18.61
CA GLU A 161 -6.20 -14.14 -19.35
C GLU A 161 -6.28 -13.54 -20.76
N THR A 162 -5.26 -12.76 -21.16
CA THR A 162 -5.19 -12.24 -22.54
C THR A 162 -4.57 -13.24 -23.49
N LEU A 163 -4.91 -13.14 -24.79
CA LEU A 163 -4.27 -13.93 -25.84
C LEU A 163 -2.72 -13.78 -25.83
N TYR A 164 -2.21 -12.61 -25.44
CA TYR A 164 -0.77 -12.40 -25.26
C TYR A 164 -0.19 -13.33 -24.19
N ARG A 165 -0.88 -13.45 -23.05
CA ARG A 165 -0.45 -14.31 -21.94
C ARG A 165 -0.52 -15.78 -22.30
N TYR A 166 -1.58 -16.20 -22.98
CA TYR A 166 -1.72 -17.58 -23.47
C TYR A 166 -0.56 -17.99 -24.38
N ILE A 167 -0.08 -17.08 -25.23
CA ILE A 167 1.05 -17.35 -26.13
C ILE A 167 2.38 -17.31 -25.36
N VAL A 168 2.64 -16.22 -24.61
CA VAL A 168 3.96 -15.94 -24.01
C VAL A 168 4.22 -16.70 -22.70
N GLY A 169 3.17 -17.00 -21.93
CA GLY A 169 3.27 -17.60 -20.61
C GLY A 169 3.58 -16.61 -19.47
N ASP A 170 3.56 -17.10 -18.24
CA ASP A 170 4.01 -16.39 -17.04
C ASP A 170 5.38 -16.93 -16.61
N GLU A 171 6.34 -16.03 -16.38
CA GLU A 171 7.68 -16.40 -15.93
C GLU A 171 7.66 -17.14 -14.57
N GLN A 172 6.64 -16.90 -13.76
CA GLN A 172 6.51 -17.47 -12.42
C GLN A 172 5.79 -18.83 -12.41
N VAL A 173 5.19 -19.25 -13.53
CA VAL A 173 4.42 -20.50 -13.62
C VAL A 173 5.16 -21.47 -14.55
N GLY A 174 5.76 -22.51 -13.96
CA GLY A 174 6.42 -23.58 -14.71
C GLY A 174 5.50 -24.20 -15.76
N GLY A 175 6.02 -24.43 -16.96
CA GLY A 175 5.26 -25.01 -18.09
C GLY A 175 4.39 -24.03 -18.88
N SER A 176 4.13 -22.81 -18.39
CA SER A 176 3.25 -21.85 -19.07
C SER A 176 3.81 -21.26 -20.38
N ARG A 177 5.12 -21.41 -20.63
CA ARG A 177 5.80 -20.91 -21.84
C ARG A 177 5.83 -21.92 -23.01
N GLN A 178 5.17 -23.07 -22.88
CA GLN A 178 5.19 -24.14 -23.90
C GLN A 178 4.73 -23.63 -25.28
N ASN A 179 3.67 -22.82 -25.32
CA ASN A 179 3.15 -22.22 -26.55
C ASN A 179 4.20 -21.31 -27.22
N LEU A 180 4.85 -20.43 -26.46
CA LEU A 180 5.91 -19.55 -26.99
C LEU A 180 7.08 -20.36 -27.53
N ILE A 181 7.51 -21.39 -26.80
CA ILE A 181 8.62 -22.25 -27.19
C ILE A 181 8.28 -22.96 -28.50
N HIS A 182 7.10 -23.59 -28.58
CA HIS A 182 6.63 -24.28 -29.78
C HIS A 182 6.61 -23.37 -31.00
N VAL A 183 5.96 -22.20 -30.91
CA VAL A 183 5.88 -21.27 -32.03
C VAL A 183 7.26 -20.69 -32.39
N SER A 184 8.12 -20.42 -31.40
CA SER A 184 9.47 -19.91 -31.67
C SER A 184 10.39 -20.93 -32.34
N ALA A 185 10.24 -22.23 -32.01
CA ALA A 185 10.93 -23.33 -32.66
C ALA A 185 10.38 -23.53 -34.07
N GLY A 186 9.06 -23.59 -34.22
CA GLY A 186 8.36 -23.69 -35.50
C GLY A 186 8.75 -22.58 -36.47
N LEU A 187 8.78 -21.31 -36.02
CA LEU A 187 9.23 -20.18 -36.85
C LEU A 187 10.71 -20.26 -37.24
N ARG A 188 11.56 -20.91 -36.45
CA ARG A 188 12.98 -21.09 -36.78
C ARG A 188 13.15 -22.13 -37.88
N GLU A 189 12.41 -23.23 -37.79
CA GLU A 189 12.48 -24.38 -38.70
C GLU A 189 11.64 -24.22 -39.97
N ALA A 190 10.64 -23.35 -39.96
CA ALA A 190 9.77 -23.09 -41.10
C ALA A 190 10.55 -22.72 -42.36
N LYS A 191 10.13 -23.30 -43.49
CA LYS A 191 10.68 -23.03 -44.83
C LYS A 191 9.65 -22.37 -45.75
N SER A 192 8.38 -22.36 -45.36
CA SER A 192 7.26 -21.81 -46.13
C SER A 192 6.23 -21.12 -45.23
N TRP A 193 5.35 -20.31 -45.83
CA TRP A 193 4.20 -19.74 -45.12
C TRP A 193 3.25 -20.82 -44.58
N ASP A 194 3.12 -21.96 -45.26
CA ASP A 194 2.33 -23.10 -44.78
C ASP A 194 2.88 -23.70 -43.49
N ASP A 195 4.21 -23.81 -43.36
CA ASP A 195 4.82 -24.29 -42.12
C ASP A 195 4.56 -23.33 -40.96
N VAL A 196 4.64 -22.02 -41.23
CA VAL A 196 4.25 -21.00 -40.24
C VAL A 196 2.80 -21.20 -39.84
N HIS A 197 1.88 -21.29 -40.80
CA HIS A 197 0.46 -21.46 -40.50
C HIS A 197 0.17 -22.74 -39.71
N LYS A 198 0.83 -23.87 -40.03
CA LYS A 198 0.73 -25.13 -39.27
C LYS A 198 1.13 -24.95 -37.81
N THR A 199 2.30 -24.33 -37.56
CA THR A 199 2.81 -24.15 -36.18
C THR A 199 1.90 -23.29 -35.29
N PHE A 200 1.17 -22.33 -35.87
CA PHE A 200 0.17 -21.57 -35.13
C PHE A 200 -1.17 -22.32 -35.03
N ALA A 201 -1.57 -23.05 -36.07
CA ALA A 201 -2.78 -23.87 -36.06
C ALA A 201 -2.73 -24.96 -34.98
N ASP A 202 -1.56 -25.56 -34.74
CA ASP A 202 -1.29 -26.57 -33.69
C ASP A 202 -1.64 -26.09 -32.26
N ILE A 203 -1.60 -24.78 -32.02
CA ILE A 203 -1.97 -24.18 -30.73
C ILE A 203 -3.31 -23.41 -30.78
N GLY A 204 -4.07 -23.58 -31.87
CA GLY A 204 -5.40 -22.99 -32.07
C GLY A 204 -5.37 -21.52 -32.50
N LEU A 205 -4.30 -21.05 -33.15
CA LEU A 205 -4.12 -19.66 -33.56
C LEU A 205 -3.98 -19.51 -35.08
N ARG A 206 -4.22 -18.32 -35.60
CA ARG A 206 -4.00 -17.95 -37.02
C ARG A 206 -3.03 -16.77 -37.13
N VAL A 207 -2.35 -16.67 -38.27
CA VAL A 207 -1.47 -15.55 -38.62
C VAL A 207 -2.07 -14.78 -39.79
N GLU A 208 -2.35 -13.49 -39.58
CA GLU A 208 -2.99 -12.62 -40.57
C GLU A 208 -2.21 -11.33 -40.79
N LYS A 209 -2.19 -10.81 -42.02
CA LYS A 209 -1.62 -9.50 -42.32
C LYS A 209 -2.44 -8.41 -41.62
N ALA A 210 -1.77 -7.45 -40.98
CA ALA A 210 -2.47 -6.41 -40.23
C ALA A 210 -3.19 -5.42 -41.18
N GLN A 211 -4.50 -5.21 -40.99
CA GLN A 211 -5.25 -4.22 -41.76
C GLN A 211 -4.81 -2.79 -41.37
N GLY A 212 -4.32 -2.01 -42.34
CA GLY A 212 -3.95 -0.61 -42.19
C GLY A 212 -2.64 -0.32 -41.40
N LYS A 213 -1.84 -1.34 -41.05
CA LYS A 213 -0.55 -1.16 -40.35
C LYS A 213 0.52 -2.08 -40.92
N LYS A 214 1.79 -1.66 -40.87
CA LYS A 214 2.93 -2.52 -41.23
C LYS A 214 3.06 -3.67 -40.20
N GLY A 215 3.01 -4.92 -40.67
CA GLY A 215 3.20 -6.13 -39.86
C GLY A 215 2.08 -7.17 -39.99
N TYR A 216 2.10 -8.17 -39.11
CA TYR A 216 1.07 -9.19 -38.98
C TYR A 216 0.55 -9.29 -37.54
N VAL A 217 -0.64 -9.88 -37.40
CA VAL A 217 -1.33 -10.14 -36.13
C VAL A 217 -1.55 -11.64 -35.96
N ILE A 218 -1.59 -12.07 -34.71
CA ILE A 218 -1.93 -13.43 -34.31
C ILE A 218 -3.37 -13.38 -33.80
N THR A 219 -4.25 -14.18 -34.40
CA THR A 219 -5.69 -14.16 -34.14
C THR A 219 -6.16 -15.48 -33.56
N HIS A 220 -7.17 -15.40 -32.70
CA HIS A 220 -7.92 -16.56 -32.21
C HIS A 220 -9.41 -16.27 -32.33
N GLU A 221 -10.17 -17.24 -32.81
CA GLU A 221 -11.61 -17.15 -33.03
C GLU A 221 -12.33 -18.17 -32.15
N HIS A 222 -13.24 -17.68 -31.31
CA HIS A 222 -14.06 -18.50 -30.42
C HIS A 222 -15.48 -17.95 -30.39
N GLN A 223 -16.49 -18.77 -30.69
CA GLN A 223 -17.92 -18.39 -30.66
C GLN A 223 -18.22 -17.03 -31.35
N ASN A 224 -17.74 -16.82 -32.59
CA ASN A 224 -17.85 -15.58 -33.36
C ASN A 224 -17.16 -14.34 -32.75
N GLN A 225 -16.33 -14.48 -31.71
CA GLN A 225 -15.46 -13.42 -31.22
C GLN A 225 -14.03 -13.63 -31.69
N LYS A 226 -13.51 -12.63 -32.42
CA LYS A 226 -12.14 -12.61 -32.90
C LYS A 226 -11.26 -11.77 -31.98
N THR A 227 -10.31 -12.42 -31.33
CA THR A 227 -9.28 -11.75 -30.52
C THR A 227 -7.97 -11.68 -31.29
N ALA A 228 -7.24 -10.56 -31.19
CA ALA A 228 -6.03 -10.33 -31.96
C ALA A 228 -4.92 -9.73 -31.10
N VAL A 229 -3.69 -10.20 -31.30
CA VAL A 229 -2.48 -9.66 -30.67
C VAL A 229 -1.45 -9.35 -31.75
N LYS A 230 -0.80 -8.18 -31.63
CA LYS A 230 0.25 -7.77 -32.57
C LYS A 230 1.46 -8.70 -32.43
N ALA A 231 1.96 -9.26 -33.52
CA ALA A 231 3.09 -10.18 -33.48
C ALA A 231 4.37 -9.56 -32.91
N SER A 232 4.62 -8.27 -33.17
CA SER A 232 5.76 -7.55 -32.61
C SER A 232 5.72 -7.41 -31.08
N LEU A 233 4.57 -7.68 -30.46
CA LEU A 233 4.43 -7.70 -29.00
C LEU A 233 4.88 -9.04 -28.42
N VAL A 234 4.63 -10.13 -29.14
CA VAL A 234 5.01 -11.51 -28.78
C VAL A 234 6.48 -11.76 -29.14
N PHE A 235 6.86 -11.44 -30.37
CA PHE A 235 8.19 -11.67 -30.93
C PHE A 235 8.96 -10.34 -31.04
N ASN A 236 9.73 -10.02 -30.01
CA ASN A 236 10.57 -8.82 -29.99
C ASN A 236 11.95 -9.06 -30.66
N LYS A 237 11.97 -9.62 -31.87
CA LYS A 237 13.20 -9.82 -32.66
C LYS A 237 12.97 -9.40 -34.12
N ALA A 238 13.96 -8.74 -34.71
CA ALA A 238 13.89 -8.22 -36.09
C ALA A 238 13.61 -9.31 -37.13
N GLN A 239 14.16 -10.52 -36.94
CA GLN A 239 13.99 -11.66 -37.82
C GLN A 239 12.54 -12.16 -37.97
N TYR A 240 11.64 -11.78 -37.06
CA TYR A 240 10.22 -12.17 -37.09
C TYR A 240 9.32 -11.01 -37.53
N THR A 241 9.87 -9.95 -38.13
CA THR A 241 9.07 -8.91 -38.76
C THR A 241 8.46 -9.41 -40.07
N LEU A 242 7.31 -8.85 -40.48
CA LEU A 242 6.67 -9.24 -41.74
C LEU A 242 7.63 -9.13 -42.92
N LYS A 243 8.40 -8.04 -42.98
CA LYS A 243 9.39 -7.82 -44.03
C LYS A 243 10.44 -8.93 -44.08
N SER A 244 11.04 -9.28 -42.93
CA SER A 244 12.04 -10.36 -42.89
C SER A 244 11.45 -11.75 -43.17
N MET A 245 10.17 -11.96 -42.85
CA MET A 245 9.47 -13.20 -43.22
C MET A 245 9.15 -13.26 -44.70
N GLU A 246 8.72 -12.14 -45.31
CA GLU A 246 8.50 -12.04 -46.76
C GLU A 246 9.82 -12.18 -47.53
N GLU A 247 10.94 -11.67 -47.00
CA GLU A 247 12.29 -11.90 -47.57
C GLU A 247 12.72 -13.38 -47.50
N ARG A 248 12.28 -14.12 -46.48
CA ARG A 248 12.67 -15.53 -46.28
C ARG A 248 11.75 -16.51 -47.02
N PHE A 249 10.46 -16.21 -47.12
CA PHE A 249 9.43 -17.15 -47.61
C PHE A 249 8.71 -16.68 -48.87
N GLY A 250 9.00 -15.48 -49.38
CA GLY A 250 8.25 -14.85 -50.47
C GLY A 250 7.01 -14.10 -49.98
N GLU A 251 6.21 -13.59 -50.92
CA GLU A 251 5.00 -12.83 -50.61
C GLU A 251 4.05 -13.59 -49.68
N TYR A 252 3.44 -12.87 -48.74
CA TYR A 252 2.53 -13.46 -47.75
C TYR A 252 1.36 -14.19 -48.41
N GLN A 253 1.16 -15.46 -48.02
CA GLN A 253 0.03 -16.27 -48.44
C GLN A 253 -0.98 -16.45 -47.28
N PRO A 254 -2.28 -16.19 -47.49
CA PRO A 254 -3.31 -16.47 -46.49
C PRO A 254 -3.37 -17.96 -46.14
N SER A 255 -3.69 -18.27 -44.88
CA SER A 255 -3.84 -19.65 -44.44
C SER A 255 -5.15 -20.26 -44.93
N HIS A 256 -5.08 -21.49 -45.46
CA HIS A 256 -6.24 -22.36 -45.70
C HIS A 256 -6.41 -23.44 -44.62
N ILE A 257 -5.59 -23.42 -43.58
CA ILE A 257 -5.55 -24.45 -42.53
C ILE A 257 -6.50 -24.06 -41.41
N GLU A 258 -7.38 -24.96 -40.99
CA GLU A 258 -8.25 -24.75 -39.83
C GLU A 258 -7.47 -24.95 -38.51
N PRO A 259 -7.56 -24.01 -37.54
CA PRO A 259 -6.90 -24.12 -36.25
C PRO A 259 -7.40 -25.32 -35.45
N ALA A 260 -6.50 -25.95 -34.71
CA ALA A 260 -6.86 -27.05 -33.83
C ALA A 260 -7.80 -26.56 -32.71
N LYS A 261 -8.91 -27.28 -32.48
CA LYS A 261 -9.86 -27.00 -31.39
C LYS A 261 -9.26 -27.20 -29.99
N VAL A 262 -8.24 -28.05 -29.88
CA VAL A 262 -7.47 -28.31 -28.67
C VAL A 262 -6.00 -28.28 -29.08
N SER A 263 -5.16 -27.51 -28.36
CA SER A 263 -3.73 -27.44 -28.72
C SER A 263 -3.02 -28.76 -28.50
N VAL A 264 -1.85 -28.91 -29.13
CA VAL A 264 -0.89 -30.01 -28.88
C VAL A 264 -0.57 -30.21 -27.39
N PHE A 265 -0.70 -29.15 -26.57
CA PHE A 265 -0.48 -29.20 -25.12
C PHE A 265 -1.75 -29.44 -24.30
N LYS A 266 -2.85 -29.88 -24.94
CA LYS A 266 -4.16 -30.12 -24.30
C LYS A 266 -4.75 -28.89 -23.61
N THR A 267 -4.34 -27.69 -24.01
CA THR A 267 -4.89 -26.41 -23.55
C THR A 267 -5.57 -25.69 -24.70
N ALA A 268 -6.64 -24.95 -24.45
CA ALA A 268 -7.27 -24.12 -25.46
C ALA A 268 -7.48 -22.72 -24.90
N TYR A 269 -7.12 -21.70 -25.66
CA TYR A 269 -7.43 -20.33 -25.26
C TYR A 269 -8.95 -20.16 -25.30
N THR A 270 -9.52 -19.69 -24.19
CA THR A 270 -10.94 -19.35 -24.10
C THR A 270 -11.02 -17.88 -23.70
N PRO A 271 -11.49 -16.99 -24.60
CA PRO A 271 -11.71 -15.59 -24.23
C PRO A 271 -12.62 -15.49 -23.00
N GLY A 272 -12.19 -14.75 -21.98
CA GLY A 272 -12.95 -14.65 -20.72
C GLY A 272 -12.61 -15.70 -19.65
N ALA A 273 -11.70 -16.65 -19.93
CA ALA A 273 -11.23 -17.57 -18.90
C ALA A 273 -10.52 -16.80 -17.77
N TYR A 274 -11.09 -16.88 -16.57
CA TYR A 274 -10.53 -16.26 -15.38
C TYR A 274 -9.22 -16.95 -14.98
N ARG A 275 -8.20 -16.16 -14.65
CA ARG A 275 -7.04 -16.69 -13.92
C ARG A 275 -7.56 -17.24 -12.58
N ARG A 276 -7.47 -18.57 -12.38
CA ARG A 276 -7.95 -19.27 -11.18
C ARG A 276 -7.49 -18.62 -9.85
N ASP A 277 -6.37 -17.89 -9.85
CA ASP A 277 -5.86 -17.13 -8.70
C ASP A 277 -6.19 -15.62 -8.67
N ALA A 278 -6.56 -15.01 -9.81
CA ALA A 278 -6.91 -13.59 -9.85
C ALA A 278 -8.25 -13.31 -9.17
N ASN A 279 -9.22 -14.23 -9.28
CA ASN A 279 -10.53 -14.09 -8.63
C ASN A 279 -10.41 -14.06 -7.10
N LYS A 280 -9.60 -14.94 -6.51
CA LYS A 280 -9.33 -14.92 -5.05
C LYS A 280 -8.64 -13.62 -4.63
N ARG A 281 -7.72 -13.09 -5.45
CA ARG A 281 -7.03 -11.83 -5.16
C ARG A 281 -7.95 -10.62 -5.29
N LEU A 282 -8.83 -10.61 -6.29
CA LEU A 282 -9.80 -9.55 -6.53
C LEU A 282 -10.86 -9.52 -5.44
N GLN A 283 -11.43 -10.68 -5.10
CA GLN A 283 -12.39 -10.82 -4.01
C GLN A 283 -11.82 -10.30 -2.69
N ARG A 284 -10.61 -10.74 -2.31
CA ARG A 284 -9.91 -10.21 -1.13
C ARG A 284 -9.56 -8.72 -1.21
N LYS A 285 -9.45 -8.15 -2.42
CA LYS A 285 -9.22 -6.72 -2.60
C LYS A 285 -10.51 -5.93 -2.36
N ILE A 286 -11.64 -6.47 -2.81
CA ILE A 286 -12.99 -5.92 -2.62
C ILE A 286 -13.36 -6.00 -1.14
N GLU A 287 -13.27 -7.18 -0.52
CA GLU A 287 -13.53 -7.40 0.91
C GLU A 287 -12.71 -6.44 1.78
N ARG A 288 -11.38 -6.37 1.56
CA ARG A 288 -10.53 -5.41 2.29
C ARG A 288 -10.86 -3.96 1.97
N ALA A 289 -11.40 -3.63 0.79
CA ALA A 289 -11.80 -2.27 0.46
C ALA A 289 -13.09 -1.87 1.19
N GLU A 290 -14.05 -2.79 1.29
CA GLU A 290 -15.28 -2.64 2.06
C GLU A 290 -14.96 -2.47 3.55
N GLU A 291 -14.12 -3.34 4.12
CA GLU A 291 -13.66 -3.24 5.52
C GLU A 291 -13.01 -1.88 5.81
N ARG A 292 -12.15 -1.40 4.91
CA ARG A 292 -11.52 -0.08 5.04
C ARG A 292 -12.53 1.06 4.92
N MET A 293 -13.53 0.94 4.05
CA MET A 293 -14.56 1.95 3.89
C MET A 293 -15.43 2.02 5.15
N LEU A 294 -15.84 0.88 5.70
CA LEU A 294 -16.57 0.78 6.95
C LEU A 294 -15.77 1.34 8.12
N LEU A 295 -14.48 1.01 8.23
CA LEU A 295 -13.59 1.54 9.28
C LEU A 295 -13.46 3.07 9.19
N LYS A 296 -13.30 3.62 7.97
CA LYS A 296 -13.31 5.07 7.75
C LYS A 296 -14.66 5.70 8.08
N GLY A 297 -15.76 5.02 7.78
CA GLY A 297 -17.11 5.44 8.18
C GLY A 297 -17.25 5.55 9.70
N ARG A 298 -16.78 4.54 10.43
CA ARG A 298 -16.74 4.53 11.90
C ARG A 298 -15.87 5.66 12.47
N TYR A 299 -14.70 5.93 11.88
CA TYR A 299 -13.88 7.06 12.28
C TYR A 299 -14.55 8.42 12.01
N ARG A 300 -15.28 8.56 10.90
CA ARG A 300 -16.08 9.77 10.62
C ARG A 300 -17.18 9.95 11.67
N ALA A 301 -17.90 8.89 12.00
CA ALA A 301 -18.92 8.92 13.06
C ALA A 301 -18.30 9.30 14.42
N TYR A 302 -17.17 8.70 14.78
CA TYR A 302 -16.38 9.08 15.96
C TYR A 302 -16.07 10.57 15.98
N ARG A 303 -15.51 11.12 14.88
CA ARG A 303 -15.17 12.55 14.79
C ARG A 303 -16.40 13.47 14.88
N ASN A 304 -17.52 13.07 14.30
CA ASN A 304 -18.74 13.86 14.30
C ASN A 304 -19.42 13.86 15.67
N ASN A 305 -19.31 12.74 16.41
CA ASN A 305 -19.89 12.61 17.75
C ASN A 305 -19.03 13.26 18.85
N LEU A 306 -17.83 13.74 18.52
CA LEU A 306 -16.98 14.43 19.50
C LEU A 306 -17.59 15.80 19.85
N PRO A 307 -17.73 16.11 21.15
CA PRO A 307 -18.19 17.42 21.59
C PRO A 307 -17.38 18.57 20.99
N ILE A 308 -18.07 19.63 20.61
CA ILE A 308 -17.44 20.86 20.12
C ILE A 308 -17.30 21.82 21.30
N TYR A 309 -16.09 22.34 21.49
CA TYR A 309 -15.86 23.39 22.48
C TYR A 309 -16.59 24.67 22.04
N SER A 310 -17.68 25.00 22.73
CA SER A 310 -18.45 26.23 22.52
C SER A 310 -18.43 27.02 23.82
N PRO A 311 -17.54 28.02 23.96
CA PRO A 311 -17.54 28.87 25.14
C PRO A 311 -18.75 29.80 25.12
N ASP A 312 -19.32 30.07 26.31
CA ASP A 312 -20.36 31.09 26.49
C ASP A 312 -19.80 32.47 26.14
N LYS A 313 -20.18 32.98 24.96
CA LYS A 313 -19.68 34.24 24.42
C LYS A 313 -20.20 35.43 25.21
N ASP A 314 -21.42 35.33 25.74
CA ASP A 314 -22.07 36.42 26.45
C ASP A 314 -21.43 36.61 27.82
N ARG A 315 -21.18 35.50 28.54
CA ARG A 315 -20.38 35.51 29.77
C ARG A 315 -19.00 36.13 29.56
N ILE A 316 -18.29 35.75 28.50
CA ILE A 316 -16.95 36.29 28.22
C ILE A 316 -17.03 37.79 27.93
N ALA A 317 -18.00 38.22 27.12
CA ALA A 317 -18.19 39.63 26.81
C ALA A 317 -18.55 40.47 28.06
N ASP A 318 -19.36 39.92 28.96
CA ASP A 318 -19.69 40.54 30.26
C ASP A 318 -18.44 40.72 31.13
N GLU A 319 -17.57 39.71 31.23
CA GLU A 319 -16.32 39.80 32.00
C GLU A 319 -15.37 40.88 31.45
N TYR A 320 -15.22 40.98 30.13
CA TYR A 320 -14.46 42.07 29.52
C TYR A 320 -15.09 43.44 29.81
N ARG A 321 -16.43 43.55 29.79
CA ARG A 321 -17.15 44.77 30.14
C ARG A 321 -16.93 45.17 31.60
N LYS A 322 -17.00 44.23 32.54
CA LYS A 322 -16.72 44.48 33.97
C LYS A 322 -15.30 45.00 34.19
N ILE A 323 -14.30 44.37 33.56
CA ILE A 323 -12.90 44.83 33.64
C ILE A 323 -12.77 46.27 33.14
N ALA A 324 -13.38 46.59 31.99
CA ALA A 324 -13.35 47.94 31.42
C ALA A 324 -14.07 48.97 32.30
N GLN A 325 -15.24 48.63 32.83
CA GLN A 325 -16.01 49.48 33.75
C GLN A 325 -15.23 49.75 35.05
N HIS A 326 -14.62 48.72 35.63
CA HIS A 326 -13.78 48.87 36.82
C HIS A 326 -12.63 49.85 36.57
N THR A 327 -11.90 49.72 35.46
CA THR A 327 -10.81 50.66 35.11
C THR A 327 -11.32 52.09 34.91
N ARG A 328 -12.49 52.27 34.29
CA ARG A 328 -13.12 53.59 34.13
C ARG A 328 -13.45 54.23 35.47
N LEU A 329 -14.04 53.47 36.40
CA LEU A 329 -14.36 53.95 37.75
C LEU A 329 -13.10 54.33 38.52
N VAL A 330 -12.05 53.49 38.49
CA VAL A 330 -10.76 53.79 39.14
C VAL A 330 -10.15 55.07 38.58
N LYS A 331 -10.12 55.25 37.26
CA LYS A 331 -9.63 56.48 36.63
C LYS A 331 -10.48 57.70 36.99
N ASN A 332 -11.80 57.55 37.07
CA ASN A 332 -12.68 58.65 37.47
C ASN A 332 -12.41 59.07 38.93
N ASN A 333 -12.27 58.10 39.84
CA ASN A 333 -11.93 58.39 41.23
C ASN A 333 -10.57 59.11 41.33
N VAL A 334 -9.54 58.63 40.63
CA VAL A 334 -8.22 59.28 40.57
C VAL A 334 -8.31 60.72 40.03
N ARG A 335 -9.20 60.98 39.06
CA ARG A 335 -9.43 62.33 38.52
C ARG A 335 -9.91 63.31 39.60
N HIS A 336 -10.77 62.85 40.51
CA HIS A 336 -11.37 63.67 41.56
C HIS A 336 -10.54 63.71 42.85
N SER A 337 -9.80 62.64 43.17
CA SER A 337 -9.08 62.51 44.45
C SER A 337 -7.62 62.96 44.41
N VAL A 338 -6.98 63.04 43.23
CA VAL A 338 -5.56 63.38 43.08
C VAL A 338 -5.39 64.72 42.36
N SER A 339 -4.95 65.75 43.09
CA SER A 339 -4.75 67.12 42.57
C SER A 339 -3.48 67.25 41.71
N ASP A 340 -2.36 66.63 42.13
CA ASP A 340 -1.08 66.72 41.42
C ASP A 340 -1.12 66.05 40.02
N PRO A 341 -0.81 66.77 38.92
CA PRO A 341 -0.86 66.23 37.56
C PRO A 341 0.08 65.05 37.30
N HIS A 342 1.30 65.08 37.86
CA HIS A 342 2.29 64.02 37.63
C HIS A 342 1.85 62.70 38.28
N THR A 343 1.44 62.77 39.54
CA THR A 343 0.91 61.63 40.31
C THR A 343 -0.36 61.08 39.66
N ARG A 344 -1.25 61.93 39.15
CA ARG A 344 -2.47 61.49 38.43
C ARG A 344 -2.13 60.68 37.18
N LYS A 345 -1.13 61.09 36.41
CA LYS A 345 -0.65 60.36 35.21
C LYS A 345 -0.09 58.99 35.59
N LEU A 346 0.71 58.90 36.66
CA LEU A 346 1.23 57.63 37.17
C LEU A 346 0.10 56.69 37.60
N MET A 347 -0.91 57.20 38.30
CA MET A 347 -2.06 56.41 38.76
C MET A 347 -2.95 55.92 37.59
N TYR A 348 -3.09 56.70 36.52
CA TYR A 348 -3.75 56.24 35.29
C TYR A 348 -3.00 55.11 34.60
N ASN A 349 -1.67 55.23 34.52
CA ASN A 349 -0.82 54.18 33.97
C ASN A 349 -0.93 52.90 34.80
N LEU A 350 -0.95 53.03 36.14
CA LEU A 350 -1.16 51.91 37.04
C LEU A 350 -2.55 51.25 36.86
N ALA A 351 -3.61 52.04 36.68
CA ALA A 351 -4.95 51.53 36.42
C ALA A 351 -5.04 50.77 35.08
N GLU A 352 -4.38 51.28 34.03
CA GLU A 352 -4.26 50.56 32.75
C GLU A 352 -3.41 49.29 32.88
N PHE A 353 -2.30 49.34 33.61
CA PHE A 353 -1.49 48.16 33.88
C PHE A 353 -2.31 47.06 34.58
N LYS A 354 -3.07 47.41 35.62
CA LYS A 354 -3.99 46.48 36.29
C LYS A 354 -5.08 45.94 35.36
N ARG A 355 -5.60 46.77 34.44
CA ARG A 355 -6.55 46.31 33.41
C ARG A 355 -5.92 45.26 32.49
N LEU A 356 -4.70 45.51 32.02
CA LEU A 356 -3.98 44.56 31.16
C LEU A 356 -3.69 43.25 31.90
N GLN A 357 -3.31 43.32 33.18
CA GLN A 357 -3.14 42.15 34.03
C GLN A 357 -4.46 41.35 34.18
N ALA A 358 -5.58 42.02 34.44
CA ALA A 358 -6.89 41.36 34.55
C ALA A 358 -7.32 40.70 33.23
N VAL A 359 -7.10 41.36 32.09
CA VAL A 359 -7.35 40.77 30.76
C VAL A 359 -6.45 39.56 30.50
N ALA A 360 -5.17 39.63 30.88
CA ALA A 360 -4.24 38.51 30.74
C ALA A 360 -4.69 37.30 31.57
N ASN A 361 -5.10 37.52 32.82
CA ASN A 361 -5.62 36.46 33.69
C ASN A 361 -6.89 35.82 33.12
N LEU A 362 -7.83 36.63 32.62
CA LEU A 362 -9.04 36.11 31.97
C LEU A 362 -8.70 35.25 30.74
N ARG A 363 -7.74 35.68 29.93
CA ARG A 363 -7.26 34.89 28.77
C ARG A 363 -6.60 33.58 29.20
N LEU A 364 -5.85 33.57 30.30
CA LEU A 364 -5.25 32.36 30.85
C LEU A 364 -6.32 31.38 31.33
N SER A 365 -7.30 31.85 32.10
CA SER A 365 -8.45 31.02 32.55
C SER A 365 -9.20 30.40 31.37
N LEU A 366 -9.53 31.18 30.34
CA LEU A 366 -10.20 30.67 29.13
C LEU A 366 -9.33 29.67 28.35
N ARG A 367 -8.01 29.83 28.40
CA ARG A 367 -7.06 28.88 27.80
C ARG A 367 -7.03 27.57 28.59
N GLU A 368 -7.06 27.63 29.92
CA GLU A 368 -7.13 26.47 30.81
C GLU A 368 -8.45 25.71 30.63
N GLU A 369 -9.60 26.39 30.64
CA GLU A 369 -10.91 25.79 30.34
C GLU A 369 -10.90 25.04 29.00
N ARG A 370 -10.40 25.70 27.94
CA ARG A 370 -10.28 25.10 26.61
C ARG A 370 -9.32 23.90 26.59
N ASN A 371 -8.19 24.00 27.30
CA ASN A 371 -7.21 22.92 27.37
C ASN A 371 -7.77 21.73 28.16
N GLY A 372 -8.46 21.96 29.27
CA GLY A 372 -9.16 20.94 30.06
C GLY A 372 -10.22 20.22 29.23
N PHE A 373 -11.04 20.96 28.48
CA PHE A 373 -12.01 20.38 27.56
C PHE A 373 -11.35 19.48 26.50
N ARG A 374 -10.23 19.94 25.90
CA ARG A 374 -9.47 19.16 24.90
C ARG A 374 -8.80 17.93 25.51
N ALA A 375 -8.33 18.01 26.75
CA ALA A 375 -7.74 16.87 27.46
C ALA A 375 -8.80 15.81 27.80
N ALA A 376 -10.00 16.23 28.22
CA ALA A 376 -11.12 15.33 28.45
C ALA A 376 -11.70 14.73 27.16
N ASN A 377 -11.59 15.44 26.03
CA ASN A 377 -12.09 15.01 24.72
C ASN A 377 -10.95 14.96 23.67
N PRO A 378 -10.02 14.01 23.78
CA PRO A 378 -8.86 13.94 22.89
C PRO A 378 -9.31 13.64 21.45
N ARG A 379 -8.99 14.55 20.54
CA ARG A 379 -9.24 14.37 19.10
C ARG A 379 -8.14 13.53 18.48
N LEU A 380 -8.25 12.22 18.66
CA LEU A 380 -7.33 11.23 18.09
C LEU A 380 -7.22 11.38 16.56
N SER A 381 -6.00 11.28 16.05
CA SER A 381 -5.75 11.11 14.62
C SER A 381 -6.31 9.77 14.13
N TYR A 382 -6.47 9.61 12.81
CA TYR A 382 -6.97 8.36 12.24
C TYR A 382 -6.10 7.17 12.66
N ARG A 383 -4.78 7.36 12.73
CA ARG A 383 -3.84 6.32 13.11
C ARG A 383 -3.94 5.92 14.59
N GLU A 384 -4.01 6.91 15.49
CA GLU A 384 -4.16 6.66 16.93
C GLU A 384 -5.52 6.03 17.26
N TRP A 385 -6.58 6.47 16.59
CA TRP A 385 -7.91 5.88 16.75
C TRP A 385 -7.93 4.42 16.27
N VAL A 386 -7.34 4.12 15.10
CA VAL A 386 -7.21 2.74 14.59
C VAL A 386 -6.39 1.87 15.55
N GLU A 387 -5.32 2.39 16.16
CA GLU A 387 -4.52 1.67 17.15
C GLU A 387 -5.35 1.29 18.39
N GLN A 388 -6.16 2.21 18.91
CA GLN A 388 -7.07 1.93 20.02
C GLN A 388 -8.15 0.90 19.65
N GLU A 389 -8.74 0.99 18.46
CA GLU A 389 -9.75 0.03 18.00
C GLU A 389 -9.14 -1.36 17.77
N ALA A 390 -7.89 -1.44 17.29
CA ALA A 390 -7.18 -2.71 17.17
C ALA A 390 -6.92 -3.36 18.55
N LEU A 391 -6.56 -2.56 19.57
CA LEU A 391 -6.41 -3.04 20.95
C LEU A 391 -7.74 -3.54 21.55
N LYS A 392 -8.87 -2.93 21.19
CA LYS A 392 -10.21 -3.42 21.56
C LYS A 392 -10.60 -4.73 20.86
N GLY A 393 -9.80 -5.18 19.88
CA GLY A 393 -10.01 -6.44 19.17
C GLY A 393 -10.62 -6.30 17.78
N ASP A 394 -10.72 -5.09 17.22
CA ASP A 394 -11.20 -4.91 15.85
C ASP A 394 -10.16 -5.42 14.82
N LYS A 395 -10.55 -6.45 14.08
CA LYS A 395 -9.73 -7.07 13.03
C LYS A 395 -9.48 -6.12 11.86
N ALA A 396 -10.46 -5.31 11.47
CA ALA A 396 -10.33 -4.37 10.36
C ALA A 396 -9.33 -3.26 10.70
N ALA A 397 -9.32 -2.83 11.97
CA ALA A 397 -8.36 -1.85 12.47
C ALA A 397 -6.92 -2.42 12.45
N LEU A 398 -6.74 -3.66 12.92
CA LEU A 398 -5.43 -4.34 12.87
C LEU A 398 -4.95 -4.52 11.40
N SER A 399 -5.85 -4.89 10.49
CA SER A 399 -5.55 -4.99 9.06
C SER A 399 -5.08 -3.66 8.47
N GLN A 400 -5.74 -2.57 8.86
CA GLN A 400 -5.39 -1.23 8.42
C GLN A 400 -4.01 -0.79 8.93
N MET A 401 -3.65 -1.13 10.18
CA MET A 401 -2.29 -0.89 10.71
C MET A 401 -1.22 -1.62 9.90
N ARG A 402 -1.46 -2.91 9.59
CA ARG A 402 -0.56 -3.72 8.76
C ARG A 402 -0.44 -3.14 7.33
N GLY A 403 -1.52 -2.53 6.83
CA GLY A 403 -1.55 -1.80 5.56
C GLY A 403 -0.69 -0.54 5.56
N PHE A 404 -0.69 0.26 6.64
CA PHE A 404 0.17 1.45 6.76
C PHE A 404 1.65 1.08 6.68
N ALA A 405 2.05 -0.05 7.27
CA ALA A 405 3.43 -0.52 7.27
C ALA A 405 3.90 -1.13 5.94
N TYR A 406 3.01 -1.40 4.99
CA TYR A 406 3.33 -2.18 3.78
C TYR A 406 4.41 -1.53 2.90
N SER A 407 4.41 -0.20 2.77
CA SER A 407 5.44 0.54 2.01
C SER A 407 6.80 0.50 2.70
N SER A 408 6.81 0.58 4.04
CA SER A 408 8.02 0.62 4.87
C SER A 408 8.70 -0.74 5.03
N ARG A 409 7.97 -1.86 4.85
CA ARG A 409 8.50 -3.24 4.92
C ARG A 409 9.68 -3.52 3.99
N LYS A 410 9.83 -2.74 2.91
CA LYS A 410 10.93 -2.88 1.95
C LYS A 410 12.23 -2.23 2.41
N LYS A 411 12.20 -1.34 3.41
CA LYS A 411 13.39 -0.64 3.92
C LYS A 411 14.16 -1.55 4.87
N GLU A 412 15.48 -1.71 4.68
CA GLU A 412 16.31 -2.61 5.49
C GLU A 412 16.40 -2.15 6.96
N LYS A 413 16.49 -0.83 7.19
CA LYS A 413 16.44 -0.22 8.53
C LYS A 413 15.18 -0.59 9.32
N TYR A 414 14.03 -0.70 8.65
CA TYR A 414 12.78 -1.13 9.30
C TYR A 414 12.83 -2.60 9.71
N LYS A 415 13.47 -3.48 8.91
CA LYS A 415 13.63 -4.89 9.28
C LYS A 415 14.52 -5.03 10.52
N GLN A 416 15.63 -4.29 10.60
CA GLN A 416 16.53 -4.30 11.74
C GLN A 416 15.82 -3.84 13.03
N GLN A 417 15.14 -2.69 12.97
CA GLN A 417 14.35 -2.18 14.11
C GLN A 417 13.26 -3.14 14.56
N LEU A 418 12.62 -3.84 13.62
CA LEU A 418 11.56 -4.78 13.95
C LEU A 418 12.10 -6.04 14.64
N VAL A 419 13.25 -6.56 14.20
CA VAL A 419 13.90 -7.69 14.88
C VAL A 419 14.25 -7.31 16.32
N GLU A 420 14.79 -6.11 16.52
CA GLU A 420 15.09 -5.56 17.85
C GLU A 420 13.82 -5.42 18.71
N GLN A 421 12.72 -4.92 18.15
CA GLN A 421 11.45 -4.75 18.87
C GLN A 421 10.73 -6.06 19.21
N ILE A 422 10.91 -7.09 18.38
CA ILE A 422 10.41 -8.44 18.65
C ILE A 422 11.27 -9.11 19.73
N GLY A 423 12.59 -8.90 19.73
CA GLY A 423 13.49 -9.32 20.80
C GLY A 423 13.85 -10.81 20.81
N PHE A 424 13.74 -11.51 19.68
CA PHE A 424 14.20 -12.90 19.55
C PHE A 424 15.73 -12.94 19.41
N ASN A 425 16.41 -13.78 20.20
CA ASN A 425 17.84 -13.60 20.42
C ASN A 425 18.77 -14.23 19.36
N ARG A 426 18.33 -15.19 18.52
CA ARG A 426 19.25 -15.88 17.57
C ARG A 426 18.62 -16.37 16.27
N THR A 427 17.59 -17.20 16.33
CA THR A 427 16.93 -17.84 15.18
C THR A 427 15.42 -17.88 15.40
N PHE A 428 14.66 -17.80 14.31
CA PHE A 428 13.20 -17.80 14.34
C PHE A 428 12.64 -18.97 13.54
N ASN A 429 11.63 -19.59 14.11
CA ASN A 429 10.73 -20.49 13.42
C ASN A 429 9.53 -19.68 12.90
N ALA A 430 8.87 -20.17 11.85
CA ALA A 430 7.80 -19.45 11.20
C ALA A 430 6.71 -20.37 10.66
N ILE A 431 5.46 -19.93 10.80
CA ILE A 431 4.32 -20.47 10.08
C ILE A 431 3.83 -19.37 9.13
N THR A 432 4.00 -19.59 7.82
CA THR A 432 3.63 -18.63 6.77
C THR A 432 2.34 -19.07 6.09
N SER A 433 1.38 -18.14 5.97
CA SER A 433 0.11 -18.33 5.26
C SER A 433 -0.32 -17.02 4.60
N HIS A 434 -0.40 -17.01 3.27
CA HIS A 434 -0.79 -15.80 2.52
C HIS A 434 -2.30 -15.55 2.46
N ASP A 435 -3.08 -16.54 2.89
CA ASP A 435 -4.54 -16.55 2.87
C ASP A 435 -5.18 -16.44 4.24
N ARG A 436 -4.37 -16.32 5.30
CA ARG A 436 -4.80 -16.09 6.66
C ARG A 436 -5.42 -14.71 6.86
N ASP A 437 -6.53 -14.67 7.58
CA ASP A 437 -7.19 -13.46 8.07
C ASP A 437 -6.51 -12.92 9.33
N ASP A 438 -6.66 -11.62 9.58
CA ASP A 438 -6.13 -10.99 10.78
C ASP A 438 -6.87 -11.47 12.03
N VAL A 439 -6.11 -11.89 13.05
CA VAL A 439 -6.63 -12.38 14.33
C VAL A 439 -6.71 -11.23 15.32
N ALA A 440 -7.82 -11.15 16.06
CA ALA A 440 -8.02 -10.10 17.07
C ALA A 440 -6.92 -10.18 18.14
N VAL A 441 -6.38 -9.02 18.53
CA VAL A 441 -5.22 -8.90 19.43
C VAL A 441 -5.40 -9.71 20.74
N MET A 442 -6.61 -9.72 21.30
CA MET A 442 -6.93 -10.39 22.56
C MET A 442 -7.34 -11.86 22.41
N ALA A 443 -7.43 -12.40 21.19
CA ALA A 443 -7.88 -13.78 20.97
C ALA A 443 -6.96 -14.81 21.61
N SER A 444 -5.68 -14.48 21.77
CA SER A 444 -4.64 -15.33 22.36
C SER A 444 -4.64 -15.35 23.89
N ALA A 445 -5.44 -14.51 24.57
CA ALA A 445 -5.44 -14.42 26.04
C ALA A 445 -5.75 -15.77 26.71
N ARG A 446 -6.48 -16.65 26.02
CA ARG A 446 -6.78 -18.03 26.45
C ARG A 446 -5.55 -18.93 26.60
N HIS A 447 -4.42 -18.56 26.00
CA HIS A 447 -3.16 -19.31 26.07
C HIS A 447 -2.20 -18.77 27.16
N GLY A 448 -2.70 -17.95 28.09
CA GLY A 448 -1.91 -17.39 29.18
C GLY A 448 -0.82 -16.42 28.71
N VAL A 449 -1.02 -15.76 27.57
CA VAL A 449 -0.09 -14.79 26.99
C VAL A 449 -0.69 -13.40 26.94
N LYS A 450 0.14 -12.38 27.20
CA LYS A 450 -0.23 -10.97 27.12
C LYS A 450 0.16 -10.41 25.75
N PRO A 451 -0.78 -9.85 24.97
CA PRO A 451 -0.45 -9.25 23.70
C PRO A 451 0.07 -7.82 23.85
N ARG A 452 1.08 -7.46 23.06
CA ARG A 452 1.62 -6.10 22.88
C ARG A 452 1.56 -5.74 21.40
N LEU A 453 0.82 -4.69 21.07
CA LEU A 453 0.65 -4.23 19.69
C LEU A 453 1.72 -3.19 19.33
N LEU A 454 2.39 -3.38 18.20
CA LEU A 454 3.33 -2.42 17.62
C LEU A 454 2.63 -1.48 16.63
N LYS A 455 3.23 -0.30 16.39
CA LYS A 455 2.73 0.74 15.45
C LYS A 455 2.64 0.30 13.99
N ASP A 456 3.22 -0.85 13.65
CA ASP A 456 3.22 -1.47 12.33
C ASP A 456 2.15 -2.58 12.17
N GLY A 457 1.37 -2.83 13.22
CA GLY A 457 0.36 -3.88 13.27
C GLY A 457 0.90 -5.27 13.60
N THR A 458 2.16 -5.39 14.03
CA THR A 458 2.70 -6.63 14.59
C THR A 458 2.20 -6.81 16.02
N VAL A 459 1.69 -8.00 16.35
CA VAL A 459 1.24 -8.35 17.70
C VAL A 459 2.28 -9.29 18.31
N ILE A 460 2.94 -8.85 19.37
CA ILE A 460 3.90 -9.64 20.12
C ILE A 460 3.17 -10.26 21.30
N PHE A 461 3.27 -11.57 21.48
CA PHE A 461 2.71 -12.28 22.61
C PHE A 461 3.81 -12.57 23.62
N GLU A 462 3.58 -12.17 24.87
CA GLU A 462 4.55 -12.27 25.95
C GLU A 462 4.04 -13.23 27.04
N ARG A 463 4.95 -14.04 27.58
CA ARG A 463 4.75 -14.89 28.77
C ARG A 463 5.81 -14.48 29.79
N ASP A 464 5.39 -14.14 31.00
CA ASP A 464 6.27 -13.67 32.09
C ASP A 464 7.22 -12.52 31.68
N GLY A 465 6.72 -11.61 30.83
CA GLY A 465 7.46 -10.45 30.33
C GLY A 465 8.47 -10.77 29.22
N LYS A 466 8.52 -12.01 28.71
CA LYS A 466 9.38 -12.42 27.60
C LYS A 466 8.56 -12.69 26.33
N PRO A 467 9.01 -12.24 25.14
CA PRO A 467 8.32 -12.47 23.88
C PRO A 467 8.41 -13.96 23.48
N VAL A 468 7.28 -14.59 23.20
CA VAL A 468 7.21 -16.02 22.81
C VAL A 468 6.75 -16.23 21.37
N ALA A 469 5.91 -15.33 20.85
CA ALA A 469 5.43 -15.37 19.47
C ALA A 469 5.15 -13.96 18.95
N ALA A 470 5.29 -13.75 17.64
CA ALA A 470 4.97 -12.50 16.97
C ALA A 470 4.10 -12.73 15.73
N ASP A 471 2.89 -12.18 15.71
CA ASP A 471 1.95 -12.27 14.60
C ASP A 471 1.98 -11.02 13.70
N ARG A 472 2.32 -11.24 12.43
CA ARG A 472 2.43 -10.22 11.37
C ARG A 472 1.38 -10.39 10.25
N GLY A 473 0.33 -11.17 10.51
CA GLY A 473 -0.79 -11.49 9.64
C GLY A 473 -0.51 -12.67 8.73
N HIS A 474 0.33 -12.48 7.72
CA HIS A 474 0.69 -13.56 6.82
C HIS A 474 1.76 -14.52 7.36
N ILE A 475 2.38 -14.18 8.50
CA ILE A 475 3.45 -14.97 9.11
C ILE A 475 3.33 -14.85 10.63
N VAL A 476 3.44 -15.98 11.31
CA VAL A 476 3.57 -16.08 12.76
C VAL A 476 4.98 -16.56 13.05
N LEU A 477 5.74 -15.77 13.81
CA LEU A 477 7.13 -16.06 14.17
C LEU A 477 7.19 -16.55 15.62
N THR A 478 8.04 -17.53 15.90
CA THR A 478 8.37 -17.98 17.26
C THR A 478 9.89 -18.09 17.41
N GLU A 479 10.39 -18.00 18.63
CA GLU A 479 11.83 -18.17 18.90
C GLU A 479 12.22 -19.65 18.81
N SER A 480 13.29 -19.97 18.07
CA SER A 480 13.74 -21.36 17.86
C SER A 480 14.28 -22.03 19.14
N ASN A 481 14.96 -21.25 19.99
CA ASN A 481 15.52 -21.69 21.28
C ASN A 481 14.77 -21.11 22.50
N GLY A 482 13.48 -20.82 22.34
CA GLY A 482 12.64 -20.28 23.41
C GLY A 482 12.29 -21.32 24.49
N ILE A 483 11.80 -20.83 25.62
CA ILE A 483 11.27 -21.66 26.73
C ILE A 483 9.94 -22.29 26.29
N ASP A 484 9.71 -23.57 26.62
CA ASP A 484 8.50 -24.34 26.27
C ASP A 484 8.17 -24.38 24.77
N LYS A 485 9.06 -24.95 23.94
CA LYS A 485 8.90 -25.09 22.47
C LYS A 485 7.53 -25.63 22.04
N GLU A 486 6.98 -26.59 22.78
CA GLU A 486 5.67 -27.16 22.46
C GLU A 486 4.54 -26.13 22.60
N LYS A 487 4.51 -25.40 23.73
CA LYS A 487 3.47 -24.40 23.98
C LYS A 487 3.57 -23.21 23.02
N THR A 488 4.78 -22.87 22.56
CA THR A 488 4.96 -21.79 21.57
C THR A 488 4.54 -22.23 20.17
N ALA A 489 4.83 -23.48 19.78
CA ALA A 489 4.30 -24.07 18.56
C ALA A 489 2.77 -24.16 18.58
N ASP A 490 2.18 -24.63 19.69
CA ASP A 490 0.72 -24.71 19.86
C ASP A 490 0.07 -23.32 19.74
N LEU A 491 0.69 -22.28 20.30
CA LEU A 491 0.23 -20.90 20.13
C LEU A 491 0.30 -20.46 18.67
N ALA A 492 1.39 -20.74 17.96
CA ALA A 492 1.54 -20.38 16.55
C ALA A 492 0.50 -21.08 15.67
N ILE A 493 0.21 -22.35 15.95
CA ILE A 493 -0.82 -23.15 15.27
C ILE A 493 -2.21 -22.61 15.59
N ALA A 494 -2.51 -22.34 16.86
CA ALA A 494 -3.79 -21.77 17.29
C ALA A 494 -4.05 -20.42 16.61
N LEU A 495 -3.05 -19.54 16.52
CA LEU A 495 -3.13 -18.27 15.81
C LEU A 495 -3.34 -18.47 14.30
N THR A 496 -2.72 -19.48 13.71
CA THR A 496 -2.89 -19.83 12.29
C THR A 496 -4.31 -20.32 12.00
N ILE A 497 -4.81 -21.22 12.84
CA ILE A 497 -6.17 -21.77 12.76
C ILE A 497 -7.23 -20.69 13.03
N ALA A 498 -7.02 -19.82 14.03
CA ALA A 498 -7.93 -18.72 14.35
C ALA A 498 -8.06 -17.72 13.20
N GLY A 499 -7.00 -17.58 12.39
CA GLY A 499 -7.00 -16.78 11.17
C GLY A 499 -7.55 -17.52 9.94
N LYS A 500 -8.18 -18.69 10.12
CA LYS A 500 -8.84 -19.47 9.05
C LYS A 500 -7.93 -19.76 7.85
N ALA A 501 -6.65 -20.01 8.11
CA ALA A 501 -5.70 -20.36 7.06
C ALA A 501 -6.15 -21.60 6.28
N LYS A 502 -6.01 -21.60 4.96
CA LYS A 502 -6.23 -22.76 4.08
C LYS A 502 -4.92 -23.31 3.54
N SER A 503 -3.90 -22.47 3.38
CA SER A 503 -2.56 -22.89 2.95
C SER A 503 -1.49 -22.43 3.92
N VAL A 504 -0.57 -23.34 4.27
CA VAL A 504 0.47 -23.10 5.29
C VAL A 504 1.83 -23.60 4.79
N ARG A 505 2.89 -22.91 5.20
CA ARG A 505 4.28 -23.34 5.09
C ARG A 505 4.94 -23.22 6.45
N VAL A 506 5.65 -24.25 6.88
CA VAL A 506 6.39 -24.23 8.16
C VAL A 506 7.89 -24.11 7.88
N ASP A 507 8.53 -23.04 8.34
CA ASP A 507 9.98 -22.83 8.20
C ASP A 507 10.63 -22.79 9.59
N GLY A 508 11.89 -23.22 9.70
CA GLY A 508 12.60 -23.35 10.97
C GLY A 508 13.24 -24.71 11.18
N ASP A 509 13.48 -25.03 12.45
CA ASP A 509 14.13 -26.27 12.90
C ASP A 509 13.31 -27.52 12.55
N GLY A 510 13.98 -28.67 12.39
CA GLY A 510 13.34 -29.95 12.05
C GLY A 510 12.26 -30.36 13.06
N GLU A 511 12.58 -30.28 14.35
CA GLU A 511 11.67 -30.56 15.47
C GLU A 511 10.39 -29.70 15.39
N PHE A 512 10.54 -28.40 15.09
CA PHE A 512 9.40 -27.48 14.97
C PHE A 512 8.50 -27.82 13.77
N LYS A 513 9.10 -28.19 12.64
CA LYS A 513 8.36 -28.58 11.43
C LYS A 513 7.53 -29.83 11.67
N GLU A 514 8.13 -30.86 12.25
CA GLU A 514 7.43 -32.12 12.57
C GLU A 514 6.31 -31.87 13.57
N LEU A 515 6.59 -31.15 14.67
CA LEU A 515 5.61 -30.84 15.69
C LEU A 515 4.40 -30.08 15.11
N CYS A 516 4.64 -29.07 14.28
CA CYS A 516 3.56 -28.31 13.65
C CYS A 516 2.72 -29.17 12.69
N CYS A 517 3.36 -30.01 11.87
CA CYS A 517 2.64 -30.90 10.97
C CYS A 517 1.77 -31.89 11.77
N ASN A 518 2.36 -32.54 12.79
CA ASN A 518 1.66 -33.51 13.63
C ASN A 518 0.46 -32.89 14.35
N ARG A 519 0.66 -31.74 15.01
CA ARG A 519 -0.41 -31.03 15.74
C ARG A 519 -1.53 -30.55 14.83
N ILE A 520 -1.23 -30.07 13.62
CA ILE A 520 -2.28 -29.66 12.66
C ILE A 520 -3.09 -30.88 12.20
N VAL A 521 -2.43 -32.00 11.92
CA VAL A 521 -3.10 -33.24 11.50
C VAL A 521 -3.92 -33.84 12.65
N ASP A 522 -3.37 -33.87 13.86
CA ASP A 522 -4.05 -34.30 15.08
C ASP A 522 -5.31 -33.47 15.34
N ALA A 523 -5.22 -32.13 15.24
CA ALA A 523 -6.37 -31.25 15.31
C ALA A 523 -7.42 -31.55 14.23
N ALA A 524 -7.01 -31.97 13.03
CA ALA A 524 -7.91 -32.31 11.93
C ALA A 524 -8.61 -33.67 12.12
N VAL A 525 -7.89 -34.68 12.63
CA VAL A 525 -8.37 -36.07 12.74
C VAL A 525 -9.01 -36.35 14.10
N ASN A 526 -8.28 -36.13 15.19
CA ASN A 526 -8.71 -36.50 16.54
C ASN A 526 -9.67 -35.47 17.14
N HIS A 527 -9.46 -34.18 16.85
CA HIS A 527 -10.32 -33.10 17.34
C HIS A 527 -11.37 -32.61 16.32
N ASN A 528 -11.40 -33.21 15.13
CA ASN A 528 -12.36 -32.90 14.05
C ASN A 528 -12.47 -31.38 13.76
N HIS A 529 -11.36 -30.64 13.86
CA HIS A 529 -11.37 -29.18 13.77
C HIS A 529 -11.60 -28.73 12.31
N PRO A 530 -12.66 -27.97 12.00
CA PRO A 530 -13.12 -27.73 10.62
C PRO A 530 -12.11 -26.94 9.78
N VAL A 531 -11.38 -26.01 10.39
CA VAL A 531 -10.32 -25.27 9.68
C VAL A 531 -9.11 -26.17 9.42
N ALA A 532 -8.71 -27.01 10.38
CA ALA A 532 -7.50 -27.82 10.28
C ALA A 532 -7.65 -28.90 9.19
N GLN A 533 -8.86 -29.43 9.01
CA GLN A 533 -9.20 -30.35 7.93
C GLN A 533 -9.01 -29.76 6.53
N GLY A 534 -9.16 -28.44 6.39
CA GLY A 534 -9.02 -27.72 5.13
C GLY A 534 -7.62 -27.18 4.87
N ILE A 535 -6.65 -27.35 5.79
CA ILE A 535 -5.29 -26.85 5.62
C ILE A 535 -4.51 -27.74 4.66
N THR A 536 -3.84 -27.11 3.69
CA THR A 536 -2.85 -27.73 2.81
C THR A 536 -1.47 -27.14 3.04
N PHE A 537 -0.43 -27.97 2.96
CA PHE A 537 0.95 -27.54 3.04
C PHE A 537 1.47 -27.18 1.66
N THR A 538 2.07 -26.00 1.51
CA THR A 538 2.61 -25.55 0.22
C THR A 538 3.94 -26.20 -0.13
N ASP A 539 4.66 -26.72 0.87
CA ASP A 539 5.89 -27.49 0.68
C ASP A 539 5.54 -28.97 0.44
N ALA A 540 6.11 -29.56 -0.61
CA ALA A 540 5.76 -30.92 -1.02
C ALA A 540 6.17 -32.00 0.00
N ALA A 541 7.30 -31.81 0.69
CA ALA A 541 7.77 -32.76 1.69
C ALA A 541 6.88 -32.70 2.95
N GLN A 542 6.50 -31.49 3.38
CA GLN A 542 5.56 -31.30 4.49
C GLN A 542 4.18 -31.88 4.16
N GLN A 543 3.70 -31.69 2.94
CA GLN A 543 2.42 -32.23 2.49
C GLN A 543 2.41 -33.77 2.50
N ALA A 544 3.49 -34.40 2.02
CA ALA A 544 3.62 -35.86 2.04
C ALA A 544 3.68 -36.41 3.47
N TYR A 545 4.46 -35.75 4.35
CA TYR A 545 4.54 -36.11 5.77
C TYR A 545 3.18 -36.02 6.46
N ALA A 546 2.47 -34.91 6.29
CA ALA A 546 1.14 -34.71 6.87
C ALA A 546 0.10 -35.72 6.37
N GLN A 547 0.17 -36.13 5.09
CA GLN A 547 -0.69 -37.17 4.54
C GLN A 547 -0.42 -38.54 5.17
N ASN A 548 0.84 -38.91 5.33
CA ASN A 548 1.23 -40.17 5.97
C ASN A 548 0.75 -40.22 7.43
N GLU A 549 0.96 -39.14 8.18
CA GLU A 549 0.52 -39.09 9.59
C GLU A 549 -1.01 -39.10 9.70
N LYS A 550 -1.71 -38.44 8.78
CA LYS A 550 -3.18 -38.50 8.71
C LYS A 550 -3.66 -39.94 8.51
N HIS A 551 -3.04 -40.69 7.61
CA HIS A 551 -3.39 -42.10 7.38
C HIS A 551 -3.08 -42.97 8.61
N ARG A 552 -1.97 -42.71 9.31
CA ARG A 552 -1.62 -43.40 10.54
C ARG A 552 -2.67 -43.19 11.63
N LEU A 553 -3.02 -41.94 11.93
CA LEU A 553 -4.01 -41.61 12.98
C LEU A 553 -5.40 -42.18 12.67
N ILE A 554 -5.84 -42.17 11.41
CA ILE A 554 -7.11 -42.79 11.01
C ILE A 554 -7.07 -44.31 11.24
N ARG A 555 -5.95 -44.97 10.96
CA ARG A 555 -5.79 -46.42 11.24
C ARG A 555 -5.83 -46.71 12.73
N GLU A 556 -5.12 -45.93 13.55
CA GLU A 556 -5.13 -46.06 15.02
C GLU A 556 -6.54 -45.86 15.59
N GLN A 557 -7.30 -44.87 15.09
CA GLN A 557 -8.68 -44.63 15.50
C GLN A 557 -9.61 -45.79 15.12
N ASN A 558 -9.45 -46.37 13.93
CA ASN A 558 -10.24 -47.52 13.49
C ASN A 558 -9.90 -48.79 14.28
N ASN A 559 -8.62 -49.02 14.56
CA ASN A 559 -8.19 -50.15 15.41
C ASN A 559 -8.74 -50.01 16.83
N SER A 560 -8.68 -48.82 17.42
CA SER A 560 -9.23 -48.55 18.76
C SER A 560 -10.76 -48.74 18.81
N LYS A 561 -11.47 -48.35 17.74
CA LYS A 561 -12.91 -48.61 17.61
C LYS A 561 -13.22 -50.10 17.52
N ASN A 562 -12.46 -50.84 16.72
CA ASN A 562 -12.61 -52.29 16.58
C ASN A 562 -12.32 -53.03 17.90
N GLU A 563 -11.31 -52.61 18.65
CA GLU A 563 -11.00 -53.18 19.98
C GLU A 563 -12.09 -52.88 21.02
N MET A 564 -12.65 -51.66 21.04
CA MET A 564 -13.79 -51.34 21.90
C MET A 564 -15.04 -52.13 21.55
N GLN A 565 -15.30 -52.34 20.25
CA GLN A 565 -16.45 -53.12 19.78
C GLN A 565 -16.30 -54.61 20.12
N PHE A 566 -15.08 -55.17 20.00
CA PHE A 566 -14.78 -56.53 20.47
C PHE A 566 -14.94 -56.69 21.98
N ARG A 567 -14.55 -55.68 22.77
CA ARG A 567 -14.74 -55.68 24.24
C ARG A 567 -16.21 -55.61 24.65
N SER A 568 -17.02 -54.78 23.99
CA SER A 568 -18.47 -54.75 24.25
C SER A 568 -19.17 -56.06 23.87
N GLU A 569 -18.75 -56.72 22.79
CA GLU A 569 -19.30 -58.03 22.39
C GLU A 569 -18.84 -59.18 23.30
N SER A 570 -17.71 -59.04 24.01
CA SER A 570 -17.25 -60.00 25.01
C SER A 570 -17.89 -59.81 26.38
N ASP A 571 -18.20 -58.56 26.77
CA ASP A 571 -18.83 -58.26 28.06
C ASP A 571 -20.32 -58.66 28.09
N ASP A 572 -21.03 -58.61 26.96
CA ASP A 572 -22.41 -59.14 26.82
C ASP A 572 -22.50 -60.68 26.95
N LYS A 573 -21.35 -61.39 26.98
CA LYS A 573 -21.29 -62.86 27.15
C LYS A 573 -21.01 -63.31 28.58
N PHE A 574 -20.86 -62.40 29.55
CA PHE A 574 -20.62 -62.75 30.95
C PHE A 574 -21.76 -62.24 31.85
N ASN A 575 -22.94 -62.84 31.71
CA ASN A 575 -24.03 -62.71 32.68
C ASN A 575 -24.08 -64.00 33.52
N PRO A 576 -23.47 -64.05 34.73
CA PRO A 576 -23.54 -65.22 35.57
C PRO A 576 -24.95 -65.34 36.15
N LYS A 577 -25.57 -66.52 36.00
CA LYS A 577 -26.86 -66.86 36.62
C LYS A 577 -26.75 -66.98 38.14
#